data_AF-A0A2R6IV91-F1
#
_entry.id   AF-A0A2R6IV91-F1
#
_cell.length_a   1.000
_cell.length_b   1.000
_cell.length_c   1.000
_cell.angle_alpha   90.00
_cell.angle_beta   90.00
_cell.angle_gamma   90.00
#
_symmetry.space_group_name_H-M   'P 1'
#
loop_
_entity.id
_entity.type
_entity.pdbx_description
1 polymer ?
#
loop_
_entity_poly.entity_id
_entity_poly.type
_entity_poly.pdbx_seq_one_letter_code
_entity_poly.pdbx_strand_id
1 'polypeptide(L)'
;MAVGGGAATGTASGATTPSVEVDRHTVDHTWTTVGVGSSYSDPVAIALPPSENGYHPCSTRVRDVSGGGFELALEEWRYLDGWHATEVVGGLVGDRGVHTFADGTVLELGRVSTDTDWTAFRFEASFSTTPVVLAVTQTRNGFHPVVARLRNVSDAGAEVALQEEEAEGDHKAEDVGYLAVEPGSGEVDGRTYEASLDRIGSSWTKLSFENEYEEPVFLADLQSFDGPDTASIRYRNLTNTGVEVRIEEERSDDDEAWHIDERVGYLIVERGATDPAGYGLGGYGAGGYGQ
;
A
#
# COMPACT_ATOMS: atom_id res chain seq x y z
N MET A 1 -16.10 6.43 -62.16
CA MET A 1 -15.86 6.85 -60.77
C MET A 1 -16.99 6.29 -59.92
N ALA A 2 -16.72 5.27 -59.12
CA ALA A 2 -17.66 4.74 -58.15
C ALA A 2 -16.90 4.66 -56.83
N VAL A 3 -17.29 5.51 -55.88
CA VAL A 3 -16.74 5.57 -54.53
C VAL A 3 -17.63 4.65 -53.69
N GLY A 4 -17.13 3.45 -53.38
CA GLY A 4 -17.74 2.56 -52.40
C GLY A 4 -17.13 2.85 -51.04
N GLY A 5 -17.89 3.53 -50.18
CA GLY A 5 -17.50 3.81 -48.80
C GLY A 5 -17.43 2.52 -47.99
N GLY A 6 -16.23 2.18 -47.52
CA GLY A 6 -16.05 1.16 -46.48
C GLY A 6 -16.50 1.74 -45.14
N ALA A 7 -17.57 1.20 -44.58
CA ALA A 7 -17.94 1.43 -43.19
C ALA A 7 -16.91 0.69 -42.31
N ALA A 8 -15.99 1.44 -41.70
CA ALA A 8 -15.17 0.93 -40.62
C ALA A 8 -16.07 0.72 -39.40
N THR A 9 -16.40 -0.55 -39.10
CA THR A 9 -16.99 -0.94 -37.83
C THR A 9 -15.91 -0.81 -36.76
N GLY A 10 -15.83 0.35 -36.13
CA GLY A 10 -15.06 0.52 -34.90
C GLY A 10 -15.70 -0.31 -33.81
N THR A 11 -15.05 -1.42 -33.44
CA THR A 11 -15.31 -2.10 -32.18
C THR A 11 -14.80 -1.20 -31.07
N ALA A 12 -15.68 -0.39 -30.48
CA ALA A 12 -15.43 0.19 -29.19
C ALA A 12 -15.27 -0.98 -28.20
N SER A 13 -14.04 -1.23 -27.76
CA SER A 13 -13.78 -2.10 -26.61
C SER A 13 -14.43 -1.43 -25.41
N GLY A 14 -15.59 -1.92 -24.99
CA GLY A 14 -16.26 -1.50 -23.76
C GLY A 14 -15.55 -2.10 -22.56
N ALA A 15 -14.28 -1.78 -22.37
CA ALA A 15 -13.59 -2.10 -21.14
C ALA A 15 -14.20 -1.20 -20.05
N THR A 16 -15.00 -1.81 -19.19
CA THR A 16 -15.43 -1.18 -17.94
C THR A 16 -14.18 -0.82 -17.14
N THR A 17 -14.10 0.39 -16.62
CA THR A 17 -13.08 0.79 -15.65
C THR A 17 -13.08 -0.21 -14.50
N PRO A 18 -11.93 -0.85 -14.16
CA PRO A 18 -11.84 -1.67 -12.97
C PRO A 18 -12.20 -0.84 -11.73
N SER A 19 -12.77 -1.49 -10.72
CA SER A 19 -13.10 -0.84 -9.45
C SER A 19 -11.82 -0.42 -8.72
N VAL A 20 -10.77 -1.23 -8.87
CA VAL A 20 -9.40 -0.96 -8.39
C VAL A 20 -8.34 -1.50 -9.35
N GLU A 21 -7.19 -0.81 -9.43
CA GLU A 21 -5.96 -1.31 -10.05
C GLU A 21 -4.98 -1.76 -8.98
N VAL A 22 -4.30 -2.88 -9.24
CA VAL A 22 -3.38 -3.52 -8.29
C VAL A 22 -2.11 -3.91 -9.03
N ASP A 23 -0.96 -3.44 -8.57
CA ASP A 23 0.35 -3.67 -9.22
C ASP A 23 1.51 -3.67 -8.21
N ARG A 24 2.72 -3.97 -8.67
CA ARG A 24 3.99 -3.83 -7.95
C ARG A 24 4.79 -2.69 -8.55
N HIS A 25 5.40 -1.87 -7.70
CA HIS A 25 6.21 -0.74 -8.10
C HIS A 25 7.65 -0.93 -7.61
N THR A 26 8.59 -0.87 -8.56
CA THR A 26 10.02 -0.89 -8.25
C THR A 26 10.48 0.56 -8.09
N VAL A 27 10.81 0.97 -6.86
CA VAL A 27 11.09 2.36 -6.50
C VAL A 27 12.31 2.47 -5.60
N ASP A 28 12.90 3.66 -5.52
CA ASP A 28 13.97 4.02 -4.60
C ASP A 28 13.67 5.41 -3.97
N HIS A 29 14.71 6.10 -3.49
CA HIS A 29 14.60 7.45 -2.92
C HIS A 29 14.20 8.54 -3.92
N THR A 30 14.15 8.23 -5.22
CA THR A 30 13.74 9.15 -6.28
C THR A 30 12.23 9.05 -6.53
N TRP A 31 11.56 10.20 -6.51
CA TRP A 31 10.15 10.31 -6.89
C TRP A 31 9.87 9.71 -8.26
N THR A 32 9.02 8.68 -8.26
CA THR A 32 8.60 7.95 -9.46
C THR A 32 7.11 8.19 -9.69
N THR A 33 6.75 8.66 -10.89
CA THR A 33 5.34 8.78 -11.28
C THR A 33 4.77 7.40 -11.62
N VAL A 34 3.73 7.00 -10.91
CA VAL A 34 2.93 5.81 -11.18
C VAL A 34 1.66 6.24 -11.90
N GLY A 35 1.58 5.92 -13.19
CA GLY A 35 0.36 6.13 -13.98
C GLY A 35 -0.69 5.07 -13.68
N VAL A 36 -1.96 5.41 -13.84
CA VAL A 36 -3.07 4.45 -13.73
C VAL A 36 -3.73 4.25 -15.10
N GLY A 37 -4.15 3.02 -15.39
CA GLY A 37 -4.81 2.66 -16.64
C GLY A 37 -6.21 3.27 -16.77
N SER A 38 -6.83 3.58 -15.64
CA SER A 38 -8.16 4.15 -15.52
C SER A 38 -8.12 5.61 -15.09
N SER A 39 -9.02 6.43 -15.63
CA SER A 39 -9.21 7.79 -15.11
C SER A 39 -10.11 7.76 -13.88
N TYR A 40 -9.53 7.77 -12.69
CA TYR A 40 -10.24 7.91 -11.42
C TYR A 40 -10.66 9.36 -11.19
N SER A 41 -11.84 9.58 -10.60
CA SER A 41 -12.38 10.93 -10.37
C SER A 41 -11.98 11.51 -9.02
N ASP A 42 -11.83 10.66 -8.01
CA ASP A 42 -11.43 10.97 -6.64
C ASP A 42 -10.56 9.82 -6.09
N PRO A 43 -9.34 9.59 -6.63
CA PRO A 43 -8.57 8.41 -6.29
C PRO A 43 -7.97 8.45 -4.88
N VAL A 44 -7.80 7.25 -4.31
CA VAL A 44 -6.96 6.95 -3.16
C VAL A 44 -5.93 5.91 -3.59
N ALA A 45 -4.65 6.15 -3.32
CA ALA A 45 -3.56 5.24 -3.64
C ALA A 45 -2.91 4.69 -2.36
N ILE A 46 -2.86 3.37 -2.23
CA ILE A 46 -2.19 2.66 -1.13
C ILE A 46 -0.96 1.99 -1.70
N ALA A 47 0.22 2.31 -1.17
CA ALA A 47 1.48 1.69 -1.60
C ALA A 47 2.43 1.51 -0.40
N LEU A 48 2.38 0.32 0.19
CA LEU A 48 3.16 -0.08 1.36
C LEU A 48 3.06 -1.60 1.57
N PRO A 49 3.95 -2.21 2.37
CA PRO A 49 5.25 -1.70 2.78
C PRO A 49 6.29 -1.92 1.67
N PRO A 50 7.50 -1.35 1.78
CA PRO A 50 8.59 -1.71 0.89
C PRO A 50 9.23 -3.05 1.29
N SER A 51 9.78 -3.76 0.31
CA SER A 51 10.61 -4.95 0.56
C SER A 51 11.85 -4.61 1.38
N GLU A 52 12.71 -5.56 1.72
CA GLU A 52 14.02 -5.29 2.30
C GLU A 52 15.13 -5.75 1.36
N ASN A 53 15.60 -4.82 0.51
CA ASN A 53 16.82 -4.96 -0.27
C ASN A 53 17.93 -4.05 0.28
N GLY A 54 17.56 -2.85 0.75
CA GLY A 54 18.43 -1.91 1.46
C GLY A 54 18.50 -2.22 2.96
N TYR A 55 19.65 -1.97 3.58
CA TYR A 55 19.84 -2.18 5.02
C TYR A 55 19.24 -1.08 5.89
N HIS A 56 19.18 0.15 5.37
CA HIS A 56 18.69 1.28 6.16
C HIS A 56 17.17 1.21 6.32
N PRO A 57 16.64 1.71 7.45
CA PRO A 57 15.22 1.85 7.62
C PRO A 57 14.64 2.94 6.72
N CYS A 58 13.46 2.68 6.17
CA CYS A 58 12.75 3.60 5.29
C CYS A 58 11.23 3.46 5.43
N SER A 59 10.52 4.42 4.85
CA SER A 59 9.07 4.42 4.73
C SER A 59 8.65 4.71 3.30
N THR A 60 7.49 4.23 2.89
CA THR A 60 6.89 4.63 1.60
C THR A 60 6.23 6.00 1.75
N ARG A 61 6.44 6.87 0.76
CA ARG A 61 5.77 8.17 0.68
C ARG A 61 5.00 8.28 -0.63
N VAL A 62 3.71 8.57 -0.52
CA VAL A 62 2.82 8.79 -1.66
C VAL A 62 2.37 10.25 -1.68
N ARG A 63 2.41 10.87 -2.85
CA ARG A 63 1.94 12.26 -3.05
C ARG A 63 1.30 12.47 -4.41
N ASP A 64 0.74 13.67 -4.59
CA ASP A 64 0.21 14.16 -5.87
C ASP A 64 -0.78 13.19 -6.51
N VAL A 65 -1.62 12.57 -5.68
CA VAL A 65 -2.64 11.61 -6.09
C VAL A 65 -3.73 12.30 -6.91
N SER A 66 -3.93 11.84 -8.14
CA SER A 66 -4.85 12.42 -9.10
C SER A 66 -5.43 11.33 -10.01
N GLY A 67 -6.44 11.68 -10.81
CA GLY A 67 -7.07 10.74 -11.74
C GLY A 67 -6.16 10.12 -12.80
N GLY A 68 -4.97 10.69 -13.01
CA GLY A 68 -3.97 10.14 -13.95
C GLY A 68 -2.85 9.34 -13.29
N GLY A 69 -2.77 9.34 -11.95
CA GLY A 69 -1.72 8.65 -11.21
C GLY A 69 -1.32 9.35 -9.92
N PHE A 70 -0.22 8.89 -9.35
CA PHE A 70 0.39 9.42 -8.12
C PHE A 70 1.92 9.35 -8.22
N GLU A 71 2.62 9.98 -7.29
CA GLU A 71 4.06 9.82 -7.13
C GLU A 71 4.38 8.99 -5.89
N LEU A 72 5.40 8.13 -6.01
CA LEU A 72 5.87 7.22 -4.97
C LEU A 72 7.39 7.32 -4.84
N ALA A 73 7.88 7.34 -3.60
CA ALA A 73 9.30 7.23 -3.26
C ALA A 73 9.48 6.50 -1.93
N LEU A 74 10.71 6.08 -1.66
CA LEU A 74 11.16 5.63 -0.35
C LEU A 74 11.86 6.78 0.38
N GLU A 75 11.40 7.12 1.57
CA GLU A 75 12.05 8.12 2.41
C GLU A 75 12.81 7.42 3.53
N GLU A 76 14.13 7.59 3.56
CA GLU A 76 14.93 7.30 4.75
C GLU A 76 14.68 8.37 5.82
N TRP A 77 14.77 7.96 7.08
CA TRP A 77 14.74 8.84 8.24
C TRP A 77 15.89 9.87 8.22
N ARG A 78 15.73 11.00 8.91
CA ARG A 78 16.58 12.18 8.72
C ARG A 78 17.98 12.01 9.30
N TYR A 79 18.16 11.07 10.22
CA TYR A 79 19.48 10.70 10.75
C TYR A 79 20.36 9.94 9.72
N LEU A 80 19.79 9.53 8.58
CA LEU A 80 20.47 8.86 7.47
C LEU A 80 20.85 9.86 6.35
N ASP A 81 21.34 9.35 5.22
CA ASP A 81 21.84 10.18 4.12
C ASP A 81 20.80 10.48 3.02
N GLY A 82 19.62 9.84 3.10
CA GLY A 82 18.50 10.03 2.19
C GLY A 82 18.63 9.25 0.88
N TRP A 83 19.71 8.49 0.70
CA TRP A 83 19.86 7.58 -0.43
C TRP A 83 19.36 6.20 -0.01
N HIS A 84 18.37 5.68 -0.74
CA HIS A 84 17.88 4.33 -0.51
C HIS A 84 18.10 3.42 -1.72
N ALA A 85 18.32 2.13 -1.44
CA ALA A 85 18.37 1.09 -2.46
C ALA A 85 16.99 0.90 -3.13
N THR A 86 16.99 0.30 -4.32
CA THR A 86 15.74 -0.03 -5.01
C THR A 86 15.02 -1.19 -4.34
N GLU A 87 13.72 -1.02 -4.10
CA GLU A 87 12.84 -1.99 -3.45
C GLU A 87 11.54 -2.17 -4.24
N VAL A 88 10.77 -3.20 -3.89
CA VAL A 88 9.46 -3.45 -4.47
C VAL A 88 8.39 -3.08 -3.44
N VAL A 89 7.37 -2.36 -3.88
CA VAL A 89 6.21 -1.93 -3.08
C VAL A 89 4.94 -2.44 -3.77
N GLY A 90 4.07 -3.12 -3.04
CA GLY A 90 2.72 -3.46 -3.54
C GLY A 90 1.82 -2.22 -3.55
N GLY A 91 0.99 -2.08 -4.58
CA GLY A 91 0.13 -0.92 -4.77
C GLY A 91 -1.31 -1.30 -5.09
N LEU A 92 -2.26 -0.52 -4.56
CA LEU A 92 -3.68 -0.56 -4.91
C LEU A 92 -4.20 0.88 -5.06
N VAL A 93 -4.91 1.15 -6.14
CA VAL A 93 -5.54 2.47 -6.39
C VAL A 93 -6.96 2.30 -6.93
N GLY A 94 -7.86 3.15 -6.45
CA GLY A 94 -9.25 3.20 -6.89
C GLY A 94 -9.92 4.50 -6.47
N ASP A 95 -11.13 4.74 -6.97
CA ASP A 95 -11.93 5.88 -6.51
C ASP A 95 -12.30 5.72 -5.03
N ARG A 96 -12.29 6.82 -4.28
CA ARG A 96 -12.76 6.86 -2.90
C ARG A 96 -14.23 6.42 -2.83
N GLY A 97 -14.55 5.60 -1.84
CA GLY A 97 -15.89 5.10 -1.56
C GLY A 97 -15.90 3.60 -1.27
N VAL A 98 -17.12 3.07 -1.17
CA VAL A 98 -17.38 1.65 -0.92
C VAL A 98 -17.52 0.90 -2.24
N HIS A 99 -16.65 -0.09 -2.43
CA HIS A 99 -16.63 -1.01 -3.56
C HIS A 99 -17.20 -2.35 -3.12
N THR A 100 -18.20 -2.86 -3.84
CA THR A 100 -18.77 -4.18 -3.59
C THR A 100 -18.56 -5.06 -4.81
N PHE A 101 -17.88 -6.18 -4.61
CA PHE A 101 -17.54 -7.11 -5.69
C PHE A 101 -18.62 -8.18 -5.91
N ALA A 102 -18.46 -8.96 -6.97
CA ALA A 102 -19.47 -9.93 -7.41
C ALA A 102 -19.76 -11.03 -6.37
N ASP A 103 -18.78 -11.36 -5.54
CA ASP A 103 -18.89 -12.32 -4.44
C ASP A 103 -19.50 -11.72 -3.15
N GLY A 104 -19.77 -10.41 -3.15
CA GLY A 104 -20.30 -9.66 -2.00
C GLY A 104 -19.22 -9.06 -1.09
N THR A 105 -17.94 -9.28 -1.39
CA THR A 105 -16.82 -8.64 -0.68
C THR A 105 -16.95 -7.13 -0.73
N VAL A 106 -16.68 -6.48 0.41
CA VAL A 106 -16.68 -5.03 0.54
C VAL A 106 -15.26 -4.53 0.80
N LEU A 107 -14.82 -3.56 0.00
CA LEU A 107 -13.59 -2.80 0.17
C LEU A 107 -13.95 -1.32 0.23
N GLU A 108 -13.45 -0.61 1.23
CA GLU A 108 -13.59 0.84 1.31
C GLU A 108 -12.25 1.52 1.07
N LEU A 109 -12.25 2.51 0.17
CA LEU A 109 -11.17 3.47 0.05
C LEU A 109 -11.63 4.80 0.63
N GLY A 110 -10.88 5.35 1.56
CA GLY A 110 -11.22 6.61 2.21
C GLY A 110 -10.03 7.54 2.37
N ARG A 111 -10.30 8.73 2.90
CA ARG A 111 -9.30 9.77 3.12
C ARG A 111 -9.63 10.55 4.38
N VAL A 112 -8.59 10.85 5.16
CA VAL A 112 -8.66 11.65 6.38
C VAL A 112 -7.47 12.60 6.40
N SER A 113 -7.66 13.84 6.86
CA SER A 113 -6.56 14.78 7.05
C SER A 113 -6.12 14.74 8.52
N THR A 114 -4.83 14.55 8.76
CA THR A 114 -4.25 14.47 10.11
C THR A 114 -2.80 14.96 10.11
N ASP A 115 -2.29 15.30 11.29
CA ASP A 115 -0.88 15.55 11.59
C ASP A 115 -0.41 14.56 12.67
N THR A 116 0.48 14.99 13.58
CA THR A 116 0.92 14.20 14.75
C THR A 116 -0.22 13.87 15.72
N ASP A 117 -1.26 14.70 15.79
CA ASP A 117 -2.38 14.45 16.68
C ASP A 117 -3.29 13.34 16.12
N TRP A 118 -3.68 12.41 16.99
CA TRP A 118 -4.57 11.32 16.64
C TRP A 118 -5.94 11.82 16.19
N THR A 119 -6.30 11.49 14.95
CA THR A 119 -7.58 11.84 14.34
C THR A 119 -8.42 10.58 14.12
N ALA A 120 -9.63 10.58 14.69
CA ALA A 120 -10.60 9.51 14.47
C ALA A 120 -11.33 9.66 13.13
N PHE A 121 -11.50 8.56 12.42
CA PHE A 121 -12.35 8.48 11.22
C PHE A 121 -13.32 7.30 11.31
N ARG A 122 -14.37 7.33 10.48
CA ARG A 122 -15.40 6.28 10.43
C ARG A 122 -15.45 5.68 9.05
N PHE A 123 -15.72 4.38 8.99
CA PHE A 123 -16.04 3.71 7.75
C PHE A 123 -17.43 4.10 7.26
N GLU A 124 -17.58 4.22 5.94
CA GLU A 124 -18.86 4.32 5.26
C GLU A 124 -19.49 2.93 5.07
N ALA A 125 -18.65 1.91 4.85
CA ALA A 125 -19.02 0.51 4.80
C ALA A 125 -19.45 0.01 6.18
N SER A 126 -20.37 -0.96 6.17
CA SER A 126 -20.75 -1.70 7.38
C SER A 126 -19.97 -3.01 7.41
N PHE A 127 -18.95 -3.07 8.25
CA PHE A 127 -18.20 -4.30 8.48
C PHE A 127 -18.83 -5.14 9.59
N SER A 128 -18.84 -6.46 9.42
CA SER A 128 -19.34 -7.44 10.38
C SER A 128 -18.26 -7.92 11.36
N THR A 129 -17.00 -7.69 10.98
CA THR A 129 -15.80 -7.96 11.77
C THR A 129 -14.86 -6.75 11.71
N THR A 130 -13.86 -6.68 12.59
CA THR A 130 -12.82 -5.65 12.50
C THR A 130 -12.03 -5.83 11.19
N PRO A 131 -12.01 -4.84 10.28
CA PRO A 131 -11.30 -4.93 9.01
C PRO A 131 -9.78 -4.85 9.18
N VAL A 132 -9.05 -5.32 8.17
CA VAL A 132 -7.67 -4.91 7.90
C VAL A 132 -7.70 -3.48 7.35
N VAL A 133 -6.92 -2.58 7.95
CA VAL A 133 -6.82 -1.18 7.54
C VAL A 133 -5.39 -0.86 7.12
N LEU A 134 -5.20 -0.31 5.93
CA LEU A 134 -3.88 0.12 5.45
C LEU A 134 -3.91 1.62 5.23
N ALA A 135 -2.94 2.37 5.74
CA ALA A 135 -2.95 3.83 5.65
C ALA A 135 -1.61 4.40 5.15
N VAL A 136 -1.68 5.34 4.20
CA VAL A 136 -0.49 6.04 3.68
C VAL A 136 -0.83 7.46 3.29
N THR A 137 0.14 8.36 3.41
CA THR A 137 0.02 9.75 2.95
C THR A 137 -0.44 9.84 1.49
N GLN A 138 -1.17 10.89 1.13
CA GLN A 138 -1.59 11.21 -0.25
C GLN A 138 -1.02 12.56 -0.70
N THR A 139 -0.41 13.29 0.23
CA THR A 139 0.21 14.59 0.05
C THR A 139 1.61 14.58 0.67
N ARG A 140 2.35 15.68 0.49
CA ARG A 140 3.63 15.92 1.17
C ARG A 140 3.75 17.40 1.50
N ASN A 141 3.02 17.82 2.52
CA ASN A 141 2.96 19.22 2.99
C ASN A 141 4.13 19.52 3.95
N GLY A 142 4.51 18.52 4.76
CA GLY A 142 5.75 18.44 5.51
C GLY A 142 6.86 17.80 4.66
N PHE A 143 8.11 18.22 4.89
CA PHE A 143 9.25 17.71 4.12
C PHE A 143 9.96 16.54 4.79
N HIS A 144 9.65 16.23 6.05
CA HIS A 144 10.25 15.13 6.77
C HIS A 144 9.54 13.81 6.48
N PRO A 145 10.26 12.67 6.54
CA PRO A 145 9.68 11.34 6.48
C PRO A 145 8.65 11.13 7.58
N VAL A 146 7.55 10.45 7.25
CA VAL A 146 6.55 10.02 8.23
C VAL A 146 5.99 8.66 7.87
N VAL A 147 5.50 7.96 8.89
CA VAL A 147 4.59 6.82 8.74
C VAL A 147 3.20 7.21 9.25
N ALA A 148 2.16 6.66 8.63
CA ALA A 148 0.81 6.72 9.21
C ALA A 148 0.70 5.59 10.24
N ARG A 149 0.36 5.91 11.49
CA ARG A 149 0.13 4.92 12.54
C ARG A 149 -1.35 4.80 12.81
N LEU A 150 -1.83 3.58 12.97
CA LEU A 150 -3.22 3.26 13.27
C LEU A 150 -3.37 2.78 14.70
N ARG A 151 -4.48 3.12 15.34
CA ARG A 151 -4.88 2.51 16.61
C ARG A 151 -6.40 2.42 16.72
N ASN A 152 -6.87 1.66 17.70
CA ASN A 152 -8.29 1.51 18.01
C ASN A 152 -9.14 1.12 16.79
N VAL A 153 -8.58 0.26 15.92
CA VAL A 153 -9.29 -0.28 14.76
C VAL A 153 -10.46 -1.14 15.23
N SER A 154 -11.66 -0.79 14.77
CA SER A 154 -12.94 -1.44 15.08
C SER A 154 -13.71 -1.70 13.80
N ASP A 155 -14.88 -2.34 13.86
CA ASP A 155 -15.79 -2.50 12.73
C ASP A 155 -16.41 -1.18 12.22
N ALA A 156 -16.31 -0.09 12.99
CA ALA A 156 -16.91 1.21 12.67
C ALA A 156 -15.90 2.28 12.24
N GLY A 157 -14.60 2.09 12.49
CA GLY A 157 -13.56 3.07 12.21
C GLY A 157 -12.26 2.80 12.97
N ALA A 158 -11.33 3.75 12.86
CA ALA A 158 -10.04 3.74 13.53
C ALA A 158 -9.58 5.17 13.86
N GLU A 159 -8.45 5.29 14.53
CA GLU A 159 -7.70 6.54 14.65
C GLU A 159 -6.39 6.44 13.87
N VAL A 160 -5.96 7.57 13.29
CA VAL A 160 -4.68 7.69 12.57
C VAL A 160 -3.92 8.94 13.01
N ALA A 161 -2.59 8.86 13.01
CA ALA A 161 -1.67 9.99 13.19
C ALA A 161 -0.46 9.82 12.26
N LEU A 162 0.23 10.91 11.95
CA LEU A 162 1.51 10.91 11.26
C LEU A 162 2.64 10.99 12.27
N GLN A 163 3.58 10.04 12.19
CA GLN A 163 4.71 9.97 13.10
C GLN A 163 6.01 10.20 12.31
N GLU A 164 6.78 11.23 12.69
CA GLU A 164 8.17 11.43 12.24
C GLU A 164 9.11 10.44 12.96
N GLU A 165 10.42 10.58 12.75
CA GLU A 165 11.43 9.86 13.55
C GLU A 165 11.27 10.16 15.06
N GLU A 166 11.65 9.20 15.92
CA GLU A 166 11.43 9.21 17.37
C GLU A 166 11.98 10.46 18.08
N ALA A 167 13.12 10.99 17.63
CA ALA A 167 13.75 12.18 18.17
C ALA A 167 13.05 13.51 17.76
N GLU A 168 12.04 13.43 16.89
CA GLU A 168 11.19 14.54 16.45
C GLU A 168 9.72 14.27 16.83
N GLY A 169 8.84 15.25 16.65
CA GLY A 169 7.46 15.11 17.14
C GLY A 169 6.39 15.82 16.30
N ASP A 170 6.67 17.00 15.75
CA ASP A 170 5.63 17.77 15.06
C ASP A 170 5.70 17.57 13.54
N HIS A 171 4.60 17.11 12.94
CA HIS A 171 4.42 17.08 11.49
C HIS A 171 3.33 18.06 11.04
N LYS A 172 3.37 18.46 9.76
CA LYS A 172 2.28 19.24 9.18
C LYS A 172 1.11 18.32 8.83
N ALA A 173 -0.10 18.87 8.88
CA ALA A 173 -1.27 18.14 8.43
C ALA A 173 -1.18 17.76 6.95
N GLU A 174 -1.52 16.52 6.66
CA GLU A 174 -1.53 15.92 5.32
C GLU A 174 -2.77 15.06 5.14
N ASP A 175 -3.15 14.85 3.88
CA ASP A 175 -4.15 13.85 3.57
C ASP A 175 -3.53 12.46 3.70
N VAL A 176 -4.20 11.56 4.41
CA VAL A 176 -3.88 10.14 4.53
C VAL A 176 -5.02 9.35 3.89
N GLY A 177 -4.66 8.50 2.93
CA GLY A 177 -5.56 7.57 2.28
C GLY A 177 -5.59 6.28 3.07
N TYR A 178 -6.76 5.67 3.18
CA TYR A 178 -6.89 4.36 3.80
C TYR A 178 -7.65 3.37 2.92
N LEU A 179 -7.29 2.10 3.05
CA LEU A 179 -8.08 0.96 2.59
C LEU A 179 -8.61 0.22 3.81
N ALA A 180 -9.87 -0.21 3.78
CA ALA A 180 -10.45 -1.13 4.76
C ALA A 180 -11.12 -2.32 4.06
N VAL A 181 -10.81 -3.54 4.50
CA VAL A 181 -11.38 -4.79 3.96
C VAL A 181 -11.53 -5.82 5.09
N GLU A 182 -12.63 -6.57 5.10
CA GLU A 182 -12.80 -7.63 6.11
C GLU A 182 -11.75 -8.74 5.94
N PRO A 183 -11.26 -9.34 7.04
CA PRO A 183 -10.47 -10.55 6.96
C PRO A 183 -11.24 -11.67 6.26
N GLY A 184 -10.57 -12.40 5.37
CA GLY A 184 -11.15 -13.45 4.55
C GLY A 184 -10.52 -13.48 3.16
N SER A 185 -11.02 -14.35 2.31
CA SER A 185 -10.58 -14.50 0.92
C SER A 185 -11.76 -14.45 -0.04
N GLY A 186 -11.49 -14.03 -1.28
CA GLY A 186 -12.51 -13.83 -2.30
C GLY A 186 -11.93 -13.40 -3.64
N GLU A 187 -12.74 -12.72 -4.46
CA GLU A 187 -12.34 -12.20 -5.76
C GLU A 187 -12.66 -10.71 -5.94
N VAL A 188 -11.66 -9.93 -6.37
CA VAL A 188 -11.77 -8.51 -6.73
C VAL A 188 -11.51 -8.35 -8.22
N ASP A 189 -12.53 -7.97 -9.00
CA ASP A 189 -12.45 -7.84 -10.46
C ASP A 189 -11.82 -9.08 -11.16
N GLY A 190 -12.15 -10.28 -10.67
CA GLY A 190 -11.63 -11.56 -11.17
C GLY A 190 -10.22 -11.93 -10.69
N ARG A 191 -9.72 -11.26 -9.64
CA ARG A 191 -8.42 -11.52 -9.00
C ARG A 191 -8.64 -12.10 -7.63
N THR A 192 -8.05 -13.26 -7.35
CA THR A 192 -8.07 -13.84 -6.00
C THR A 192 -7.41 -12.88 -5.02
N TYR A 193 -7.97 -12.76 -3.83
CA TYR A 193 -7.35 -12.05 -2.72
C TYR A 193 -7.53 -12.78 -1.40
N GLU A 194 -6.71 -12.43 -0.42
CA GLU A 194 -6.85 -12.77 0.98
C GLU A 194 -6.42 -11.58 1.84
N ALA A 195 -7.21 -11.26 2.85
CA ALA A 195 -6.88 -10.32 3.90
C ALA A 195 -6.86 -11.03 5.26
N SER A 196 -5.85 -10.78 6.08
CA SER A 196 -5.75 -11.41 7.40
C SER A 196 -4.96 -10.57 8.39
N LEU A 197 -4.96 -11.00 9.65
CA LEU A 197 -4.34 -10.33 10.79
C LEU A 197 -3.45 -11.31 11.54
N ASP A 198 -2.25 -10.88 11.93
CA ASP A 198 -1.34 -11.66 12.78
C ASP A 198 -0.67 -10.75 13.83
N ARG A 199 0.06 -11.35 14.79
CA ARG A 199 0.94 -10.63 15.71
C ARG A 199 2.38 -10.79 15.26
N ILE A 200 3.03 -9.66 14.97
CA ILE A 200 4.39 -9.60 14.43
C ILE A 200 5.20 -8.65 15.29
N GLY A 201 6.47 -8.98 15.54
CA GLY A 201 7.43 -8.11 16.21
C GLY A 201 8.62 -7.77 15.32
N SER A 202 9.72 -7.36 15.94
CA SER A 202 10.97 -7.00 15.25
C SER A 202 11.73 -8.16 14.59
N SER A 203 11.34 -9.41 14.88
CA SER A 203 11.93 -10.60 14.27
C SER A 203 11.19 -11.05 13.01
N TRP A 204 11.94 -11.51 12.00
CA TRP A 204 11.37 -12.09 10.79
C TRP A 204 10.40 -13.23 11.09
N THR A 205 9.15 -13.02 10.69
CA THR A 205 8.04 -13.96 10.87
C THR A 205 7.49 -14.34 9.51
N LYS A 206 7.31 -15.64 9.28
CA LYS A 206 6.72 -16.14 8.04
C LYS A 206 5.20 -16.12 8.14
N LEU A 207 4.56 -15.38 7.24
CA LEU A 207 3.13 -15.48 6.94
C LEU A 207 2.93 -16.49 5.81
N SER A 208 1.96 -17.38 5.98
CA SER A 208 1.56 -18.36 4.97
C SER A 208 0.20 -17.99 4.41
N PHE A 209 0.08 -17.93 3.09
CA PHE A 209 -1.17 -17.64 2.41
C PHE A 209 -2.07 -18.87 2.39
N GLU A 210 -3.38 -18.66 2.45
CA GLU A 210 -4.41 -19.69 2.31
C GLU A 210 -4.56 -20.15 0.85
N ASN A 211 -4.28 -19.24 -0.10
CA ASN A 211 -4.32 -19.49 -1.54
C ASN A 211 -2.93 -19.38 -2.19
N GLU A 212 -2.83 -19.85 -3.45
CA GLU A 212 -1.65 -19.63 -4.29
C GLU A 212 -1.86 -18.40 -5.20
N TYR A 213 -0.84 -17.55 -5.30
CA TYR A 213 -0.84 -16.35 -6.14
C TYR A 213 0.34 -16.42 -7.12
N GLU A 214 0.08 -16.37 -8.43
CA GLU A 214 1.13 -16.48 -9.45
C GLU A 214 2.01 -15.22 -9.47
N GLU A 215 1.37 -14.05 -9.43
CA GLU A 215 1.98 -12.74 -9.31
C GLU A 215 1.43 -12.02 -8.07
N PRO A 216 1.89 -12.37 -6.85
CA PRO A 216 1.39 -11.77 -5.62
C PRO A 216 1.71 -10.28 -5.54
N VAL A 217 0.70 -9.47 -5.22
CA VAL A 217 0.85 -8.09 -4.75
C VAL A 217 0.55 -8.06 -3.25
N PHE A 218 1.58 -7.80 -2.45
CA PHE A 218 1.50 -7.81 -1.00
C PHE A 218 1.43 -6.39 -0.45
N LEU A 219 0.43 -6.13 0.38
CA LEU A 219 0.31 -4.92 1.18
C LEU A 219 0.09 -5.29 2.64
N ALA A 220 0.62 -4.50 3.57
CA ALA A 220 0.51 -4.75 5.00
C ALA A 220 0.83 -3.51 5.83
N ASP A 221 0.10 -3.33 6.92
CA ASP A 221 0.26 -2.17 7.82
C ASP A 221 0.00 -2.56 9.28
N LEU A 222 0.55 -1.76 10.20
CA LEU A 222 0.30 -1.88 11.63
C LEU A 222 -1.15 -1.50 11.95
N GLN A 223 -1.82 -2.31 12.76
CA GLN A 223 -3.22 -2.13 13.17
C GLN A 223 -3.36 -1.67 14.62
N SER A 224 -2.24 -1.61 15.34
CA SER A 224 -2.16 -1.24 16.75
C SER A 224 -1.05 -0.21 16.96
N PHE A 225 -1.02 0.29 18.20
CA PHE A 225 0.02 1.17 18.71
C PHE A 225 0.38 0.68 20.13
N ASP A 226 0.83 -0.59 20.19
CA ASP A 226 1.26 -1.26 21.43
C ASP A 226 2.65 -0.76 21.87
N GLY A 227 3.50 -0.37 20.91
CA GLY A 227 4.80 0.31 21.11
C GLY A 227 4.75 1.75 20.59
N PRO A 228 5.31 2.73 21.34
CA PRO A 228 5.25 4.13 20.95
C PRO A 228 6.29 4.52 19.88
N ASP A 229 7.33 3.72 19.71
CA ASP A 229 8.48 4.07 18.88
C ASP A 229 8.10 4.04 17.40
N THR A 230 8.71 4.92 16.62
CA THR A 230 8.40 5.04 15.20
C THR A 230 8.79 3.75 14.49
N ALA A 231 7.85 3.12 13.80
CA ALA A 231 8.07 1.84 13.17
C ALA A 231 7.21 1.65 11.92
N SER A 232 7.72 0.86 10.99
CA SER A 232 7.04 0.45 9.77
C SER A 232 7.18 -1.06 9.56
N ILE A 233 6.52 -1.62 8.55
CA ILE A 233 6.71 -3.01 8.16
C ILE A 233 7.76 -3.07 7.07
N ARG A 234 8.61 -4.11 7.12
CA ARG A 234 9.44 -4.54 5.98
C ARG A 234 9.11 -5.98 5.64
N TYR A 235 9.28 -6.35 4.38
CA TYR A 235 9.03 -7.72 3.93
C TYR A 235 10.15 -8.27 3.04
N ARG A 236 10.28 -9.60 2.99
CA ARG A 236 11.18 -10.30 2.06
C ARG A 236 10.65 -11.68 1.72
N ASN A 237 11.33 -12.37 0.80
CA ASN A 237 11.02 -13.76 0.44
C ASN A 237 9.55 -13.98 0.04
N LEU A 238 8.95 -13.01 -0.66
CA LEU A 238 7.59 -13.14 -1.20
C LEU A 238 7.56 -14.24 -2.27
N THR A 239 6.80 -15.31 -2.00
CA THR A 239 6.53 -16.41 -2.93
C THR A 239 5.04 -16.45 -3.26
N ASN A 240 4.63 -17.42 -4.06
CA ASN A 240 3.21 -17.67 -4.35
C ASN A 240 2.38 -18.14 -3.14
N THR A 241 3.01 -18.48 -2.02
CA THR A 241 2.37 -19.16 -0.87
C THR A 241 2.72 -18.53 0.48
N GLY A 242 3.50 -17.45 0.50
CA GLY A 242 3.81 -16.75 1.72
C GLY A 242 4.86 -15.65 1.55
N VAL A 243 5.16 -15.00 2.67
CA VAL A 243 6.11 -13.89 2.77
C VAL A 243 6.71 -13.86 4.17
N GLU A 244 7.92 -13.33 4.31
CA GLU A 244 8.49 -13.00 5.62
C GLU A 244 8.33 -11.51 5.90
N VAL A 245 7.86 -11.17 7.09
CA VAL A 245 7.63 -9.79 7.53
C VAL A 245 8.31 -9.54 8.87
N ARG A 246 8.65 -8.28 9.14
CA ARG A 246 9.05 -7.80 10.47
C ARG A 246 8.58 -6.36 10.67
N ILE A 247 8.47 -5.97 11.93
CA ILE A 247 8.42 -4.56 12.30
C ILE A 247 9.85 -4.03 12.28
N GLU A 248 10.06 -2.94 11.57
CA GLU A 248 11.30 -2.18 11.56
C GLU A 248 11.10 -0.90 12.35
N GLU A 249 11.77 -0.84 13.49
CA GLU A 249 11.88 0.37 14.28
C GLU A 249 12.90 1.34 13.68
N GLU A 250 12.55 2.61 13.78
CA GLU A 250 13.41 3.76 13.57
C GLU A 250 14.47 3.86 14.70
N ARG A 251 15.55 4.63 14.55
CA ARG A 251 16.69 4.63 15.50
C ARG A 251 17.25 6.01 15.85
N SER A 252 16.40 7.04 15.84
CA SER A 252 16.89 8.41 16.00
C SER A 252 17.12 8.80 17.46
N ASP A 253 16.35 8.24 18.42
CA ASP A 253 16.59 8.48 19.86
C ASP A 253 17.63 7.50 20.43
N ASP A 254 17.60 6.23 20.02
CA ASP A 254 18.66 5.26 20.33
C ASP A 254 18.91 4.18 19.25
N ASP A 255 19.99 3.40 19.41
CA ASP A 255 20.43 2.38 18.44
C ASP A 255 19.66 1.03 18.57
N GLU A 256 18.76 0.88 19.55
CA GLU A 256 17.88 -0.29 19.67
C GLU A 256 16.99 -0.39 18.43
N ALA A 257 16.65 -1.62 18.05
CA ALA A 257 15.76 -1.88 16.90
C ALA A 257 14.71 -2.93 17.27
N TRP A 258 14.55 -3.14 18.58
CA TRP A 258 13.65 -4.13 19.13
C TRP A 258 12.31 -3.47 19.37
N HIS A 259 11.35 -3.77 18.51
CA HIS A 259 9.98 -3.33 18.70
C HIS A 259 9.13 -4.42 19.37
N ILE A 260 8.21 -4.02 20.23
CA ILE A 260 7.19 -4.90 20.82
C ILE A 260 6.27 -5.48 19.73
N ASP A 261 5.77 -6.71 19.93
CA ASP A 261 4.81 -7.32 19.03
C ASP A 261 3.54 -6.47 18.89
N GLU A 262 3.16 -6.18 17.66
CA GLU A 262 1.95 -5.44 17.30
C GLU A 262 1.04 -6.29 16.42
N ARG A 263 -0.22 -5.88 16.30
CA ARG A 263 -1.12 -6.46 15.31
C ARG A 263 -0.75 -5.92 13.92
N VAL A 264 -0.44 -6.82 12.99
CA VAL A 264 -0.23 -6.51 11.57
C VAL A 264 -1.41 -7.04 10.78
N GLY A 265 -1.93 -6.22 9.88
CA GLY A 265 -2.91 -6.62 8.88
C GLY A 265 -2.25 -6.67 7.51
N TYR A 266 -2.57 -7.67 6.72
CA TYR A 266 -2.10 -7.78 5.34
C TYR A 266 -3.23 -8.06 4.37
N LEU A 267 -3.01 -7.63 3.13
CA LEU A 267 -3.79 -7.94 1.95
C LEU A 267 -2.83 -8.50 0.90
N ILE A 268 -3.11 -9.70 0.41
CA ILE A 268 -2.46 -10.28 -0.75
C ILE A 268 -3.48 -10.41 -1.87
N VAL A 269 -3.12 -9.95 -3.07
CA VAL A 269 -4.00 -9.98 -4.25
C VAL A 269 -3.21 -10.48 -5.45
N GLU A 270 -3.86 -11.27 -6.31
CA GLU A 270 -3.30 -11.60 -7.62
C GLU A 270 -3.17 -10.33 -8.46
N ARG A 271 -2.01 -10.13 -9.07
CA ARG A 271 -1.76 -8.95 -9.91
C ARG A 271 -2.73 -8.91 -11.09
N GLY A 272 -3.25 -7.72 -11.40
CA GLY A 272 -4.04 -7.51 -12.60
C GLY A 272 -3.19 -7.57 -13.88
N ALA A 273 -3.78 -7.96 -15.00
CA ALA A 273 -3.13 -7.78 -16.30
C ALA A 273 -2.96 -6.27 -16.57
N THR A 274 -1.71 -5.79 -16.63
CA THR A 274 -1.42 -4.41 -17.05
C THR A 274 -1.81 -4.23 -18.52
N ASP A 275 -2.56 -3.19 -18.87
CA ASP A 275 -2.71 -2.79 -20.28
C ASP A 275 -1.30 -2.53 -20.85
N PRO A 276 -0.87 -3.21 -21.92
CA PRO A 276 0.47 -3.08 -22.48
C PRO A 276 0.81 -1.68 -23.02
N ALA A 277 -0.08 -0.69 -22.91
CA ALA A 277 0.19 0.70 -23.21
C ALA A 277 1.05 1.40 -22.13
N GLY A 278 2.32 1.01 -22.04
CA GLY A 278 3.38 1.97 -21.73
C GLY A 278 3.69 2.25 -20.26
N TYR A 279 3.88 1.22 -19.44
CA TYR A 279 4.74 1.36 -18.28
C TYR A 279 6.17 1.04 -18.71
N GLY A 280 7.06 2.02 -18.55
CA GLY A 280 8.50 1.83 -18.73
C GLY A 280 8.98 0.79 -17.74
N LEU A 281 8.95 -0.48 -18.14
CA LEU A 281 9.64 -1.56 -17.48
C LEU A 281 11.14 -1.21 -17.55
N GLY A 282 11.64 -0.57 -16.49
CA GLY A 282 13.04 -0.63 -16.11
C GLY A 282 13.36 -2.11 -15.88
N GLY A 283 13.79 -2.76 -16.95
CA GLY A 283 14.11 -4.19 -16.92
C GLY A 283 15.30 -4.44 -16.02
N TYR A 284 15.03 -4.98 -14.83
CA TYR A 284 15.94 -5.88 -14.15
C TYR A 284 15.12 -7.07 -13.68
N GLY A 285 15.24 -8.16 -14.45
CA GLY A 285 14.60 -9.42 -14.15
C GLY A 285 15.07 -9.96 -12.81
N ALA A 286 14.12 -10.53 -12.06
CA ALA A 286 14.38 -11.52 -11.05
C ALA A 286 15.08 -12.71 -11.71
N GLY A 287 16.41 -12.64 -11.74
CA GLY A 287 17.31 -13.62 -12.33
C GLY A 287 18.43 -13.94 -11.37
N GLY A 288 18.18 -14.88 -10.48
CA GLY A 288 19.15 -15.86 -9.98
C GLY A 288 20.41 -15.37 -9.27
N TYR A 289 20.42 -15.55 -7.95
CA TYR A 289 21.56 -16.09 -7.21
C TYR A 289 20.95 -17.06 -6.19
N GLY A 290 21.32 -18.33 -6.05
CA GLY A 290 22.55 -19.04 -6.34
C GLY A 290 22.66 -20.08 -5.22
N GLN A 291 23.17 -21.28 -5.55
CA GLN A 291 23.36 -22.40 -4.63
C GLN A 291 24.14 -22.06 -3.36
#